data_AF-A2E289-F1
#
_entry.id   AF-A2E289-F1
#
_cell.length_a   1.000
_cell.length_b   1.000
_cell.length_c   1.000
_cell.angle_alpha   90.00
_cell.angle_beta   90.00
_cell.angle_gamma   90.00
#
_symmetry.space_group_name_H-M   'P 1'
#
loop_
_entity.id
_entity.type
_entity.pdbx_description
1 polymer ?
#
loop_
_entity_poly.entity_id
_entity_poly.type
_entity_poly.pdbx_seq_one_letter_code
_entity_poly.pdbx_strand_id
1 'polypeptide(L)'
;MSDRWQWVDAFRDANIPTAVMMNMPEEDFKKTRLFLIDAGLAPLSYLKDAEKKEEVKDPEQEELDRIIEESKRIKAKREKGNTDYVYNPACFCDQKYNVNTTLEEEEEKKEKEVKKNNDFPKTYVWDGDDEHATDKVIKDSLESKFEKLEAEQLLKQEQEDKQRLEELKQNYNDNVNQSNSIQTKRENMEKLQLLPPEPADGVQMAILLPNNKKVMRKCNLNEDANAIYTIVEGQENMYEKDDSLIPYKIIFGINNELLRNVPLVDQGIKSRNMFKVLLE
;
A
#
# COMPACT_ATOMS: atom_id res chain seq x y z
N MET A 1 -13.88 -16.49 26.54
CA MET A 1 -14.95 -16.02 27.46
C MET A 1 -15.25 -14.59 27.05
N SER A 2 -16.53 -14.23 26.86
CA SER A 2 -16.91 -13.01 26.15
C SER A 2 -16.36 -11.74 26.82
N ASP A 3 -15.73 -10.86 26.03
CA ASP A 3 -15.24 -9.53 26.46
C ASP A 3 -16.32 -8.71 27.19
N ARG A 4 -17.60 -9.03 26.99
CA ARG A 4 -18.76 -8.41 27.63
C ARG A 4 -18.72 -8.42 29.16
N TRP A 5 -18.12 -9.44 29.79
CA TRP A 5 -18.06 -9.51 31.25
C TRP A 5 -17.23 -8.39 31.89
N GLN A 6 -16.22 -7.88 31.18
CA GLN A 6 -15.39 -6.80 31.68
C GLN A 6 -16.16 -5.47 31.73
N TRP A 7 -17.22 -5.34 30.93
CA TRP A 7 -18.03 -4.13 30.77
C TRP A 7 -19.25 -4.06 31.71
N VAL A 8 -19.50 -5.10 32.51
CA VAL A 8 -20.71 -5.21 33.34
C VAL A 8 -20.84 -4.04 34.31
N ASP A 9 -19.74 -3.60 34.93
CA ASP A 9 -19.78 -2.52 35.91
C ASP A 9 -20.05 -1.17 35.24
N ALA A 10 -19.41 -0.86 34.11
CA ALA A 10 -19.68 0.36 33.34
C ALA A 10 -21.13 0.45 32.83
N PHE A 11 -21.70 -0.67 32.37
CA PHE A 11 -23.11 -0.71 31.95
C PHE A 11 -24.07 -0.58 33.14
N ARG A 12 -23.69 -1.11 34.31
CA ARG A 12 -24.47 -0.96 35.55
C ARG A 12 -24.48 0.49 36.02
N ASP A 13 -23.35 1.18 35.94
CA ASP A 13 -23.22 2.59 36.29
C ASP A 13 -24.03 3.48 35.34
N ALA A 14 -24.20 3.06 34.08
CA ALA A 14 -25.12 3.67 33.11
C ALA A 14 -26.59 3.24 33.26
N ASN A 15 -26.91 2.49 34.32
CA ASN A 15 -28.25 1.97 34.62
C ASN A 15 -28.82 1.03 33.53
N ILE A 16 -27.96 0.30 32.82
CA ILE A 16 -28.32 -0.70 31.81
C ILE A 16 -28.24 -2.09 32.46
N PRO A 17 -29.35 -2.87 32.52
CA PRO A 17 -29.33 -4.19 33.13
C PRO A 17 -28.38 -5.15 32.41
N THR A 18 -27.65 -5.97 33.17
CA THR A 18 -26.70 -6.97 32.63
C THR A 18 -27.35 -7.92 31.62
N ALA A 19 -28.61 -8.29 31.83
CA ALA A 19 -29.35 -9.14 30.88
C ALA A 19 -29.54 -8.46 29.51
N VAL A 20 -29.72 -7.13 29.48
CA VAL A 20 -29.84 -6.36 28.24
C VAL A 20 -28.49 -6.31 27.54
N MET A 21 -27.41 -6.01 28.28
CA MET A 21 -26.04 -6.00 27.73
C MET A 21 -25.63 -7.37 27.14
N MET A 22 -25.96 -8.47 27.81
CA MET A 22 -25.59 -9.82 27.36
C MET A 22 -26.37 -10.27 26.12
N ASN A 23 -27.59 -9.77 25.94
CA ASN A 23 -28.43 -10.09 24.78
C ASN A 23 -28.36 -9.02 23.66
N MET A 24 -27.59 -7.96 23.85
CA MET A 24 -27.43 -6.87 22.88
C MET A 24 -26.72 -7.38 21.61
N PRO A 25 -27.14 -6.98 20.40
CA PRO A 25 -26.36 -7.25 19.18
C PRO A 25 -24.93 -6.70 19.29
N GLU A 26 -23.96 -7.35 18.64
CA GLU A 26 -22.55 -6.95 18.78
C GLU A 26 -22.27 -5.51 18.30
N GLU A 27 -22.96 -5.08 17.25
CA GLU A 27 -22.90 -3.70 16.73
C GLU A 27 -23.38 -2.66 17.76
N ASP A 28 -24.52 -2.92 18.39
CA ASP A 28 -25.07 -2.03 19.41
C ASP A 28 -24.20 -2.06 20.68
N PHE A 29 -23.62 -3.21 20.99
CA PHE A 29 -22.68 -3.37 22.09
C PHE A 29 -21.40 -2.55 21.85
N LYS A 30 -20.84 -2.56 20.64
CA LYS A 30 -19.69 -1.69 20.26
C LYS A 30 -20.02 -0.21 20.39
N LYS A 31 -21.16 0.23 19.84
CA LYS A 31 -21.60 1.63 19.92
C LYS A 31 -21.82 2.10 21.36
N THR A 32 -22.47 1.27 22.17
CA THR A 32 -22.75 1.62 23.56
C THR A 32 -21.47 1.68 24.39
N ARG A 33 -20.49 0.80 24.14
CA ARG A 33 -19.17 0.87 24.79
C ARG A 33 -18.43 2.18 24.51
N LEU A 34 -18.39 2.60 23.24
CA LEU A 34 -17.77 3.87 22.84
C LEU A 34 -18.46 5.05 23.55
N PHE A 35 -19.79 5.07 23.54
CA PHE A 35 -20.56 6.08 24.25
C PHE A 35 -20.24 6.14 25.76
N LEU A 36 -20.08 4.99 26.43
CA LEU A 36 -19.75 4.94 27.86
C LEU A 36 -18.34 5.48 28.16
N ILE A 37 -17.40 5.28 27.25
CA ILE A 37 -16.05 5.86 27.38
C ILE A 37 -16.13 7.37 27.19
N ASP A 38 -16.79 7.84 26.14
CA ASP A 38 -16.91 9.27 25.82
C ASP A 38 -17.65 10.05 26.92
N ALA A 39 -18.63 9.40 27.55
CA ALA A 39 -19.34 9.95 28.70
C ALA A 39 -18.53 9.92 30.02
N GLY A 40 -17.33 9.32 30.02
CA GLY A 40 -16.50 9.18 31.21
C GLY A 40 -17.02 8.16 32.23
N LEU A 41 -17.95 7.29 31.84
CA LEU A 41 -18.52 6.23 32.68
C LEU A 41 -17.69 4.94 32.63
N ALA A 42 -16.82 4.78 31.63
CA ALA A 42 -15.88 3.68 31.52
C ALA A 42 -14.42 4.17 31.46
N PRO A 43 -13.46 3.46 32.06
CA PRO A 43 -12.04 3.83 31.99
C PRO A 43 -11.48 3.71 30.57
N LEU A 44 -10.64 4.66 30.15
CA LEU A 44 -9.92 4.65 28.86
C LEU A 44 -9.03 3.40 28.65
N SER A 45 -8.68 2.66 29.71
CA SER A 45 -7.93 1.40 29.59
C SER A 45 -8.68 0.33 28.78
N TYR A 46 -10.00 0.42 28.70
CA TYR A 46 -10.84 -0.52 27.97
C TYR A 46 -10.75 -0.39 26.44
N LEU A 47 -10.28 0.76 25.91
CA LEU A 47 -10.00 0.94 24.49
C LEU A 47 -8.77 0.15 24.04
N LYS A 48 -7.73 0.10 24.87
CA LYS A 48 -6.44 -0.52 24.54
C LYS A 48 -6.54 -2.03 24.31
N ASP A 49 -7.50 -2.68 24.95
CA ASP A 49 -7.75 -4.12 24.80
C ASP A 49 -8.67 -4.42 23.60
N ALA A 50 -9.48 -3.45 23.16
CA ALA A 50 -10.33 -3.57 21.97
C ALA A 50 -9.52 -3.37 20.67
N GLU A 51 -8.65 -2.35 20.64
CA GLU A 51 -7.80 -2.06 19.46
C GLU A 51 -6.75 -3.16 19.22
N LYS A 52 -6.29 -3.86 20.26
CA LYS A 52 -5.34 -4.98 20.12
C LYS A 52 -5.91 -6.25 19.49
N LYS A 53 -7.23 -6.39 19.39
CA LYS A 53 -7.88 -7.59 18.81
C LYS A 53 -8.55 -7.32 17.47
N GLU A 54 -8.76 -6.06 17.10
CA GLU A 54 -9.22 -5.63 15.77
C GLU A 54 -8.06 -5.09 14.91
N GLU A 55 -6.89 -5.75 14.93
CA GLU A 55 -6.09 -5.80 13.72
C GLU A 55 -6.91 -6.57 12.67
N VAL A 56 -7.85 -5.87 12.04
CA VAL A 56 -8.41 -6.24 10.75
C VAL A 56 -7.22 -6.29 9.82
N LYS A 57 -6.63 -7.48 9.66
CA LYS A 57 -5.69 -7.72 8.57
C LYS A 57 -6.44 -7.36 7.29
N ASP A 58 -5.94 -6.32 6.63
CA ASP A 58 -6.39 -5.91 5.32
C ASP A 58 -6.48 -7.16 4.42
N PRO A 59 -7.61 -7.45 3.75
CA PRO A 59 -7.75 -8.65 2.92
C PRO A 59 -6.61 -8.81 1.90
N GLU A 60 -6.04 -7.69 1.44
CA GLU A 60 -4.88 -7.68 0.55
C GLU A 60 -3.58 -8.11 1.25
N GLN A 61 -3.41 -7.76 2.54
CA GLN A 61 -2.28 -8.20 3.36
C GLN A 61 -2.35 -9.70 3.69
N GLU A 62 -3.57 -10.23 3.89
CA GLU A 62 -3.78 -11.67 4.09
C GLU A 62 -3.50 -12.48 2.82
N GLU A 63 -3.81 -11.92 1.64
CA GLU A 63 -3.46 -12.51 0.36
C GLU A 63 -1.94 -12.48 0.12
N LEU A 64 -1.27 -11.39 0.47
CA LEU A 64 0.19 -11.28 0.44
C LEU A 64 0.88 -12.30 1.36
N ASP A 65 0.38 -12.44 2.60
CA ASP A 65 0.88 -13.41 3.58
C ASP A 65 0.72 -14.85 3.05
N ARG A 66 -0.41 -15.17 2.39
CA ARG A 66 -0.63 -16.50 1.76
C ARG A 66 0.35 -16.76 0.62
N ILE A 67 0.56 -15.79 -0.26
CA ILE A 67 1.51 -15.90 -1.39
C ILE A 67 2.94 -16.12 -0.87
N ILE A 68 3.33 -15.40 0.20
CA ILE A 68 4.64 -15.55 0.83
C ILE A 68 4.81 -16.93 1.47
N GLU A 69 3.79 -17.46 2.16
CA GLU A 69 3.84 -18.81 2.73
C GLU A 69 3.88 -19.91 1.66
N GLU A 70 3.13 -19.77 0.58
CA GLU A 70 3.12 -20.73 -0.52
C GLU A 70 4.46 -20.76 -1.25
N SER A 71 5.06 -19.58 -1.46
CA SER A 71 6.41 -19.43 -2.00
C SER A 71 7.48 -20.12 -1.13
N LYS A 72 7.38 -19.98 0.20
CA LYS A 72 8.25 -20.69 1.16
C LYS A 72 8.06 -22.20 1.11
N ARG A 73 6.82 -22.69 0.97
CA ARG A 73 6.54 -24.13 0.81
C ARG A 73 7.12 -24.70 -0.48
N ILE A 74 7.03 -23.98 -1.60
CA ILE A 74 7.60 -24.41 -2.88
C ILE A 74 9.13 -24.47 -2.80
N LYS A 75 9.77 -23.47 -2.17
CA LYS A 75 11.22 -23.49 -1.91
C LYS A 75 11.64 -24.69 -1.05
N ALA A 76 10.93 -24.95 0.05
CA ALA A 76 11.22 -26.08 0.93
C ALA A 76 11.01 -27.45 0.25
N LYS A 77 10.07 -27.57 -0.69
CA LYS A 77 9.90 -28.79 -1.52
C LYS A 77 11.04 -28.97 -2.52
N ARG A 78 11.57 -27.90 -3.11
CA ARG A 78 12.74 -27.97 -4.00
C ARG A 78 14.02 -28.33 -3.24
N GLU A 79 14.18 -27.85 -2.00
CA GLU A 79 15.34 -28.18 -1.17
C GLU A 79 15.30 -29.61 -0.60
N LYS A 80 14.11 -30.22 -0.49
CA LYS A 80 13.95 -31.63 -0.06
C LYS A 80 13.80 -32.63 -1.22
N GLY A 81 13.64 -32.15 -2.46
CA GLY A 81 13.45 -32.97 -3.65
C GLY A 81 14.75 -33.15 -4.45
N ASN A 82 15.80 -33.65 -3.82
CA ASN A 82 16.98 -34.13 -4.55
C ASN A 82 17.58 -35.37 -3.88
N THR A 83 16.80 -36.46 -3.85
CA THR A 83 17.31 -37.84 -3.73
C THR A 83 16.33 -38.79 -4.41
N ASP A 84 16.84 -39.49 -5.42
CA ASP A 84 16.39 -40.78 -5.96
C ASP A 84 15.06 -40.86 -6.73
N TYR A 85 15.05 -40.34 -7.96
CA TYR A 85 14.20 -40.93 -9.01
C TYR A 85 14.93 -42.10 -9.68
N VAL A 86 14.67 -43.31 -9.19
CA VAL A 86 14.96 -44.55 -9.91
C VAL A 86 13.91 -44.71 -11.01
N TYR A 87 14.35 -44.59 -12.26
CA TYR A 87 13.56 -44.83 -13.47
C TYR A 87 13.13 -46.30 -13.55
N ASN A 88 11.83 -46.58 -13.53
CA ASN A 88 11.27 -47.93 -13.70
C ASN A 88 10.41 -47.98 -14.97
N PRO A 89 10.90 -48.56 -16.09
CA PRO A 89 10.24 -48.50 -17.40
C PRO A 89 9.26 -49.67 -17.62
N ALA A 90 8.32 -49.86 -16.70
CA ALA A 90 7.32 -50.91 -16.84
C ALA A 90 5.98 -50.45 -16.27
N CYS A 91 5.22 -49.68 -17.06
CA CYS A 91 3.75 -49.70 -17.04
C CYS A 91 3.23 -48.98 -18.29
N PHE A 92 3.21 -49.73 -19.38
CA PHE A 92 2.27 -49.52 -20.48
C PHE A 92 0.86 -49.69 -19.93
N CYS A 93 0.05 -48.63 -19.98
CA CYS A 93 -1.40 -48.73 -19.86
C CYS A 93 -2.01 -47.84 -20.94
N ASP A 94 -2.54 -48.50 -21.97
CA ASP A 94 -3.41 -47.92 -22.99
C ASP A 94 -4.57 -47.15 -22.35
N GLN A 95 -4.68 -45.86 -22.65
CA GLN A 95 -5.95 -45.15 -22.57
C GLN A 95 -6.18 -44.37 -23.86
N LYS A 96 -7.07 -44.95 -24.68
CA LYS A 96 -7.72 -44.32 -25.82
C LYS A 96 -8.45 -43.06 -25.34
N TYR A 97 -7.93 -41.89 -25.68
CA TYR A 97 -8.72 -40.66 -25.66
C TYR A 97 -9.29 -40.42 -27.05
N ASN A 98 -10.62 -40.56 -27.11
CA ASN A 98 -11.47 -40.17 -28.22
C ASN A 98 -11.65 -38.65 -28.15
N VAL A 99 -11.02 -37.91 -29.07
CA VAL A 99 -11.16 -36.45 -29.19
C VAL A 99 -11.92 -36.16 -30.47
N ASN A 100 -13.25 -36.20 -30.37
CA ASN A 100 -14.09 -35.40 -31.25
C ASN A 100 -14.16 -34.00 -30.64
N THR A 101 -13.32 -33.10 -31.12
CA THR A 101 -13.57 -31.66 -30.97
C THR A 101 -13.25 -30.99 -32.29
N THR A 102 -14.33 -30.52 -32.91
CA THR A 102 -14.40 -29.72 -34.13
C THR A 102 -13.53 -28.47 -34.04
N LEU A 103 -12.57 -28.37 -34.96
CA LEU A 103 -11.90 -27.14 -35.39
C LEU A 103 -11.86 -27.19 -36.92
N GLU A 104 -13.05 -27.24 -37.51
CA GLU A 104 -13.25 -26.72 -38.86
C GLU A 104 -13.32 -25.20 -38.75
N GLU A 105 -12.80 -24.50 -39.75
CA GLU A 105 -12.78 -23.04 -39.90
C GLU A 105 -11.66 -22.30 -39.16
N GLU A 106 -10.41 -22.42 -39.64
CA GLU A 106 -9.54 -21.22 -39.83
C GLU A 106 -8.23 -21.43 -40.63
N GLU A 107 -7.87 -22.65 -41.07
CA GLU A 107 -6.61 -22.86 -41.81
C GLU A 107 -6.71 -22.85 -43.35
N GLU A 108 -7.89 -22.62 -43.93
CA GLU A 108 -8.10 -22.72 -45.39
C GLU A 108 -7.70 -21.47 -46.21
N LYS A 109 -6.84 -20.58 -45.68
CA LYS A 109 -6.44 -19.33 -46.36
C LYS A 109 -4.94 -19.06 -46.50
N LYS A 110 -4.06 -20.04 -46.26
CA LYS A 110 -2.61 -19.89 -46.51
C LYS A 110 -1.99 -20.86 -47.50
N GLU A 111 -2.79 -21.65 -48.23
CA GLU A 111 -2.32 -22.47 -49.35
C GLU A 111 -2.65 -21.87 -50.71
N LYS A 112 -2.20 -20.64 -51.00
CA LYS A 112 -1.98 -20.22 -52.38
C LYS A 112 -0.71 -19.38 -52.47
N GLU A 113 0.10 -19.75 -53.45
CA GLU A 113 1.35 -19.13 -53.88
C GLU A 113 2.60 -19.52 -53.10
N VAL A 114 3.23 -20.66 -53.45
CA VAL A 114 4.64 -20.68 -53.93
C VAL A 114 4.87 -21.90 -54.85
N LYS A 115 4.93 -21.59 -56.14
CA LYS A 115 5.82 -22.12 -57.20
C LYS A 115 5.87 -23.63 -57.56
N LYS A 116 5.44 -23.85 -58.81
CA LYS A 116 6.03 -24.76 -59.81
C LYS A 116 7.56 -24.87 -59.68
N ASN A 117 8.06 -26.10 -59.57
CA ASN A 117 8.90 -26.75 -60.57
C ASN A 117 9.10 -28.23 -60.20
N ASN A 118 8.45 -29.10 -60.98
CA ASN A 118 8.77 -30.51 -61.04
C ASN A 118 10.04 -30.68 -61.86
N ASP A 119 11.14 -31.05 -61.21
CA ASP A 119 12.23 -31.81 -61.81
C ASP A 119 12.67 -32.85 -60.78
N PHE A 120 12.11 -34.05 -60.89
CA PHE A 120 12.57 -35.24 -60.17
C PHE A 120 13.84 -35.77 -60.84
N PRO A 121 14.98 -35.91 -60.14
CA PRO A 121 15.94 -36.94 -60.48
C PRO A 121 15.51 -38.26 -59.83
N LYS A 122 15.52 -39.30 -60.66
CA LYS A 122 15.27 -40.69 -60.33
C LYS A 122 16.20 -41.20 -59.22
N THR A 123 15.63 -42.08 -58.40
CA THR A 123 16.24 -43.25 -57.75
C THR A 123 17.46 -42.98 -56.87
N TYR A 124 17.21 -42.82 -55.56
CA TYR A 124 18.10 -43.38 -54.55
C TYR A 124 17.51 -44.69 -54.06
N VAL A 125 18.31 -45.75 -54.18
CA VAL A 125 18.10 -47.05 -53.54
C VAL A 125 18.17 -46.81 -52.04
N TRP A 126 17.08 -47.15 -51.37
CA TRP A 126 16.99 -47.16 -49.92
C TRP A 126 17.57 -48.49 -49.44
N ASP A 127 18.86 -48.49 -49.10
CA ASP A 127 19.43 -49.55 -48.27
C ASP A 127 18.88 -49.33 -46.86
N GLY A 128 17.90 -50.16 -46.51
CA GLY A 128 17.12 -50.05 -45.29
C GLY A 128 17.86 -50.60 -44.08
N ASP A 129 18.68 -49.77 -43.45
CA ASP A 129 19.29 -50.10 -42.14
C ASP A 129 19.45 -48.88 -41.20
N ASP A 130 18.72 -47.76 -41.38
CA ASP A 130 18.87 -46.59 -40.48
C ASP A 130 17.60 -45.72 -40.27
N GLU A 131 16.40 -46.28 -40.40
CA GLU A 131 15.14 -45.56 -40.08
C GLU A 131 15.08 -45.03 -38.63
N HIS A 132 15.77 -45.69 -37.70
CA HIS A 132 15.82 -45.29 -36.30
C HIS A 132 16.70 -44.06 -36.02
N ALA A 133 17.66 -43.75 -36.91
CA ALA A 133 18.57 -42.60 -36.72
C ALA A 133 17.89 -41.29 -37.12
N THR A 134 17.06 -41.28 -38.18
CA THR A 134 16.38 -40.08 -38.67
C THR A 134 15.21 -39.65 -37.78
N ASP A 135 14.44 -40.61 -37.23
CA ASP A 135 13.34 -40.32 -36.31
C ASP A 135 13.82 -39.75 -34.97
N LYS A 136 15.00 -40.20 -34.52
CA LYS A 136 15.61 -39.70 -33.28
C LYS A 136 16.06 -38.24 -33.42
N VAL A 137 16.70 -37.89 -34.54
CA VAL A 137 17.12 -36.50 -34.82
C VAL A 137 15.93 -35.55 -34.96
N ILE A 138 14.80 -36.00 -35.51
CA ILE A 138 13.58 -35.19 -35.63
C ILE A 138 12.92 -34.98 -34.26
N LYS A 139 12.85 -36.01 -33.40
CA LYS A 139 12.35 -35.89 -32.03
C LYS A 139 13.23 -34.96 -31.18
N ASP A 140 14.55 -35.14 -31.21
CA ASP A 140 15.49 -34.29 -30.48
C ASP A 140 15.39 -32.82 -30.93
N SER A 141 15.14 -32.56 -32.22
CA SER A 141 14.94 -31.20 -32.72
C SER A 141 13.59 -30.59 -32.32
N LEU A 142 12.54 -31.37 -32.13
CA LEU A 142 11.22 -30.91 -31.68
C LEU A 142 11.21 -30.66 -30.17
N GLU A 143 11.80 -31.57 -29.39
CA GLU A 143 11.97 -31.42 -27.94
C GLU A 143 12.82 -30.18 -27.62
N SER A 144 13.93 -29.95 -28.33
CA SER A 144 14.75 -28.74 -28.13
C SER A 144 14.02 -27.44 -28.48
N LYS A 145 13.10 -27.46 -29.45
CA LYS A 145 12.26 -26.29 -29.77
C LYS A 145 11.20 -26.06 -28.70
N PHE A 146 10.64 -27.13 -28.15
CA PHE A 146 9.63 -27.07 -27.10
C PHE A 146 10.22 -26.52 -25.79
N GLU A 147 11.38 -27.04 -25.37
CA GLU A 147 12.09 -26.54 -24.18
C GLU A 147 12.44 -25.05 -24.29
N LYS A 148 12.87 -24.59 -25.47
CA LYS A 148 13.16 -23.17 -25.70
C LYS A 148 11.91 -22.30 -25.59
N LEU A 149 10.78 -22.78 -26.10
CA LEU A 149 9.51 -22.05 -26.08
C LEU A 149 8.95 -21.99 -24.65
N GLU A 150 9.07 -23.09 -23.89
CA GLU A 150 8.69 -23.14 -22.47
C GLU A 150 9.57 -22.21 -21.63
N ALA A 151 10.89 -22.21 -21.84
CA ALA A 151 11.81 -21.30 -21.17
C ALA A 151 11.54 -19.83 -21.50
N GLU A 152 11.20 -19.51 -22.76
CA GLU A 152 10.87 -18.15 -23.19
C GLU A 152 9.55 -17.67 -22.56
N GLN A 153 8.54 -18.54 -22.45
CA GLN A 153 7.29 -18.23 -21.76
C GLN A 153 7.49 -17.99 -20.26
N LEU A 154 8.29 -18.82 -19.59
CA LEU A 154 8.62 -18.64 -18.17
C LEU A 154 9.38 -17.33 -17.92
N LEU A 155 10.32 -16.97 -18.80
CA LEU A 155 11.09 -15.74 -18.67
C LEU A 155 10.19 -14.51 -18.89
N LYS A 156 9.22 -14.59 -19.81
CA LYS A 156 8.22 -13.55 -20.02
C LYS A 156 7.31 -13.39 -18.79
N GLN A 157 6.84 -14.48 -18.19
CA GLN A 157 6.07 -14.43 -16.94
C GLN A 157 6.88 -13.80 -15.80
N GLU A 158 8.16 -14.16 -15.64
CA GLU A 158 9.01 -13.59 -14.59
C GLU A 158 9.24 -12.08 -14.77
N GLN A 159 9.30 -11.61 -16.03
CA GLN A 159 9.41 -10.17 -16.32
C GLN A 159 8.10 -9.43 -16.02
N GLU A 160 6.95 -9.98 -16.41
CA GLU A 160 5.63 -9.41 -16.11
C GLU A 160 5.38 -9.37 -14.59
N ASP A 161 5.72 -10.43 -13.87
CA ASP A 161 5.61 -10.48 -12.41
C ASP A 161 6.52 -9.45 -11.72
N LYS A 162 7.74 -9.24 -12.23
CA LYS A 162 8.64 -8.19 -11.70
C LYS A 162 8.07 -6.79 -11.92
N GLN A 163 7.53 -6.51 -13.11
CA GLN A 163 6.90 -5.23 -13.41
C GLN A 163 5.69 -4.98 -12.51
N ARG A 164 4.81 -5.99 -12.37
CA ARG A 164 3.64 -5.92 -11.49
C ARG A 164 4.03 -5.68 -10.02
N LEU A 165 5.11 -6.31 -9.56
CA LEU A 165 5.61 -6.11 -8.20
C LEU A 165 6.17 -4.69 -7.99
N GLU A 166 6.81 -4.10 -8.99
CA GLU A 166 7.29 -2.72 -8.93
C GLU A 166 6.13 -1.72 -8.92
N GLU A 167 5.10 -1.94 -9.74
CA GLU A 167 3.87 -1.13 -9.75
C GLU A 167 3.15 -1.19 -8.40
N LEU A 168 3.02 -2.38 -7.81
CA LEU A 168 2.43 -2.54 -6.47
C LEU A 168 3.23 -1.79 -5.39
N LYS A 169 4.57 -1.82 -5.46
CA LYS A 169 5.42 -1.08 -4.53
C LYS A 169 5.26 0.43 -4.67
N GLN A 170 5.15 0.94 -5.90
CA GLN A 170 4.92 2.36 -6.13
C GLN A 170 3.56 2.79 -5.57
N ASN A 171 2.50 2.05 -5.90
CA ASN A 171 1.15 2.34 -5.41
C ASN A 171 1.06 2.31 -3.87
N TYR A 172 1.71 1.33 -3.23
CA TYR A 172 1.80 1.29 -1.77
C TYR A 172 2.50 2.52 -1.19
N ASN A 173 3.64 2.91 -1.76
CA ASN A 173 4.36 4.10 -1.31
C ASN A 173 3.53 5.37 -1.47
N ASP A 174 2.79 5.50 -2.59
CA ASP A 174 1.93 6.65 -2.84
C ASP A 174 0.78 6.71 -1.83
N ASN A 175 0.14 5.59 -1.52
CA ASN A 175 -0.90 5.51 -0.50
C ASN A 175 -0.38 5.83 0.90
N VAL A 176 0.81 5.35 1.26
CA VAL A 176 1.45 5.66 2.55
C VAL A 176 1.78 7.15 2.64
N ASN A 177 2.29 7.75 1.56
CA ASN A 177 2.62 9.17 1.52
C ASN A 177 1.35 10.05 1.65
N GLN A 178 0.27 9.68 0.98
CA GLN A 178 -1.02 10.36 1.11
C GLN A 178 -1.62 10.22 2.53
N SER A 179 -1.54 9.03 3.12
CA SER A 179 -2.01 8.82 4.49
C SER A 179 -1.22 9.69 5.49
N ASN A 180 0.11 9.74 5.33
CA ASN A 180 0.99 10.56 6.16
C ASN A 180 0.72 12.07 5.98
N SER A 181 0.45 12.55 4.75
CA SER A 181 0.15 13.97 4.50
C SER A 181 -1.16 14.39 5.17
N ILE A 182 -2.21 13.58 5.02
CA ILE A 182 -3.52 13.79 5.66
C ILE A 182 -3.38 13.81 7.19
N GLN A 183 -2.62 12.87 7.75
CA GLN A 183 -2.38 12.82 9.19
C GLN A 183 -1.63 14.07 9.67
N THR A 184 -0.57 14.48 8.97
CA THR A 184 0.21 15.69 9.30
C THR A 184 -0.66 16.94 9.28
N LYS A 185 -1.50 17.09 8.25
CA LYS A 185 -2.46 18.20 8.13
C LYS A 185 -3.42 18.24 9.33
N ARG A 186 -3.98 17.08 9.71
CA ARG A 186 -4.88 16.98 10.87
C ARG A 186 -4.19 17.36 12.17
N GLU A 187 -2.98 16.85 12.40
CA GLU A 187 -2.20 17.18 13.59
C GLU A 187 -1.88 18.68 13.67
N ASN A 188 -1.55 19.33 12.55
CA ASN A 188 -1.26 20.76 12.52
C ASN A 188 -2.52 21.61 12.77
N MET A 189 -3.67 21.20 12.24
CA MET A 189 -4.95 21.85 12.53
C MET A 189 -5.36 21.69 14.01
N GLU A 190 -5.15 20.51 14.60
CA GLU A 190 -5.39 20.30 16.04
C GLU A 190 -4.45 21.16 16.89
N LYS A 191 -3.16 21.25 16.55
CA LYS A 191 -2.20 22.12 17.24
C LYS A 191 -2.63 23.59 17.20
N LEU A 192 -3.21 24.06 16.09
CA LEU A 192 -3.76 25.41 15.98
C LEU A 192 -4.93 25.65 16.95
N GLN A 193 -5.82 24.67 17.09
CA GLN A 193 -6.96 24.75 18.02
C GLN A 193 -6.51 24.71 19.49
N LEU A 194 -5.43 23.97 19.77
CA LEU A 194 -4.85 23.82 21.10
C LEU A 194 -3.86 24.93 21.49
N LEU A 195 -3.71 25.98 20.67
CA LEU A 195 -2.83 27.10 21.02
C LEU A 195 -3.30 27.78 22.32
N PRO A 196 -2.36 28.14 23.22
CA PRO A 196 -2.70 28.79 24.48
C PRO A 196 -3.41 30.14 24.23
N PRO A 197 -4.29 30.57 25.14
CA PRO A 197 -4.97 31.85 25.01
C PRO A 197 -3.97 33.00 24.88
N GLU A 198 -4.38 34.08 24.21
CA GLU A 198 -3.51 35.23 23.99
C GLU A 198 -3.04 35.86 25.32
N PRO A 199 -1.73 36.07 25.53
CA PRO A 199 -1.23 36.70 26.74
C PRO A 199 -1.72 38.14 26.86
N ALA A 200 -2.16 38.53 28.06
CA ALA A 200 -2.66 39.88 28.34
C ALA A 200 -1.62 40.97 28.03
N ASP A 201 -0.38 40.72 28.48
CA ASP A 201 0.80 41.58 28.31
C ASP A 201 1.55 41.31 26.98
N GLY A 202 0.95 40.50 26.09
CA GLY A 202 1.56 40.15 24.81
C GLY A 202 1.65 41.32 23.84
N VAL A 203 2.68 41.27 22.99
CA VAL A 203 2.85 42.22 21.90
C VAL A 203 2.01 41.75 20.71
N GLN A 204 1.20 42.67 20.16
CA GLN A 204 0.37 42.36 19.01
C GLN A 204 1.21 42.17 17.75
N MET A 205 1.11 40.99 17.15
CA MET A 205 1.77 40.60 15.92
C MET A 205 0.77 40.42 14.79
N ALA A 206 1.23 40.67 13.57
CA ALA A 206 0.46 40.48 12.34
C ALA A 206 1.13 39.42 11.47
N ILE A 207 0.40 38.39 11.07
CA ILE A 207 0.85 37.36 10.12
C ILE A 207 0.08 37.55 8.83
N LEU A 208 0.78 37.91 7.75
CA LEU A 208 0.24 38.04 6.41
C LEU A 208 0.46 36.74 5.66
N LEU A 209 -0.64 36.04 5.37
CA LEU A 209 -0.66 34.78 4.64
C LEU A 209 -0.55 35.02 3.13
N PRO A 210 -0.21 33.98 2.33
CA PRO A 210 -0.07 34.10 0.87
C PRO A 210 -1.36 34.54 0.15
N ASN A 211 -2.52 34.22 0.72
CA ASN A 211 -3.83 34.67 0.24
C ASN A 211 -4.18 36.12 0.62
N ASN A 212 -3.22 36.89 1.13
CA ASN A 212 -3.37 38.24 1.68
C ASN A 212 -4.30 38.34 2.89
N LYS A 213 -4.77 37.22 3.46
CA LYS A 213 -5.45 37.24 4.76
C LYS A 213 -4.45 37.56 5.85
N LYS A 214 -4.90 38.36 6.81
CA LYS A 214 -4.09 38.82 7.92
C LYS A 214 -4.61 38.20 9.22
N VAL A 215 -3.77 37.45 9.89
CA VAL A 215 -4.04 36.92 11.23
C VAL A 215 -3.37 37.81 12.26
N MET A 216 -4.13 38.34 13.19
CA MET A 216 -3.62 39.18 14.28
C MET A 216 -3.64 38.33 15.56
N ARG A 217 -2.52 38.27 16.27
CA ARG A 217 -2.43 37.57 17.56
C ARG A 217 -1.44 38.28 18.48
N LYS A 218 -1.70 38.30 19.79
CA LYS A 218 -0.68 38.71 20.77
C LYS A 218 0.27 37.55 21.08
N CYS A 219 1.56 37.84 21.13
CA CYS A 219 2.61 36.87 21.45
C CYS A 219 3.50 37.41 22.59
N ASN A 220 4.01 36.50 23.42
CA ASN A 220 5.03 36.83 24.40
C ASN A 220 6.40 36.90 23.71
N LEU A 221 7.18 37.96 23.95
CA LEU A 221 8.47 38.15 23.28
C LEU A 221 9.56 37.19 23.77
N ASN A 222 9.40 36.65 24.98
CA ASN A 222 10.35 35.72 25.60
C ASN A 222 10.11 34.26 25.18
N GLU A 223 9.03 34.01 24.44
CA GLU A 223 8.70 32.67 23.93
C GLU A 223 9.24 32.48 22.51
N ASP A 224 9.40 31.20 22.15
CA ASP A 224 9.84 30.78 20.82
C ASP A 224 8.79 31.12 19.76
N ALA A 225 9.25 31.26 18.50
CA ALA A 225 8.39 31.50 17.35
C ALA A 225 7.45 30.33 16.99
N ASN A 226 7.47 29.23 17.74
CA ASN A 226 6.63 28.04 17.54
C ASN A 226 5.15 28.37 17.34
N ALA A 227 4.58 29.24 18.16
CA ALA A 227 3.17 29.62 18.02
C ALA A 227 2.85 30.28 16.67
N ILE A 228 3.78 31.09 16.12
CA ILE A 228 3.62 31.74 14.82
C ILE A 228 3.65 30.68 13.70
N TYR A 229 4.59 29.73 13.78
CA TYR A 229 4.66 28.61 12.84
C TYR A 229 3.38 27.77 12.88
N THR A 230 2.92 27.37 14.07
CA THR A 230 1.69 26.58 14.23
C THR A 230 0.47 27.30 13.62
N ILE A 231 0.39 28.63 13.73
CA ILE A 231 -0.70 29.39 13.09
C ILE A 231 -0.64 29.26 11.58
N VAL A 232 0.54 29.37 10.98
CA VAL A 232 0.73 29.24 9.53
C VAL A 232 0.47 27.81 9.08
N GLU A 233 1.10 26.82 9.70
CA GLU A 233 0.93 25.38 9.42
C GLU A 233 -0.52 24.92 9.60
N GLY A 234 -1.28 25.54 10.50
CA GLY A 234 -2.68 25.21 10.73
C GLY A 234 -3.66 25.84 9.73
N GLN A 235 -3.22 26.68 8.78
CA GLN A 235 -4.11 27.26 7.78
C GLN A 235 -4.34 26.30 6.61
N GLU A 236 -5.60 26.10 6.20
CA GLU A 236 -5.95 25.26 5.04
C GLU A 236 -5.27 25.72 3.74
N ASN A 237 -5.03 27.03 3.59
CA ASN A 237 -4.40 27.58 2.39
C ASN A 237 -2.88 27.37 2.30
N MET A 238 -2.29 26.64 3.24
CA MET A 238 -0.88 26.24 3.21
C MET A 238 -0.69 24.80 2.71
N TYR A 239 -1.79 24.13 2.32
CA TYR A 239 -1.75 22.77 1.79
C TYR A 239 -2.10 22.74 0.31
N GLU A 240 -1.45 21.85 -0.44
CA GLU A 240 -1.82 21.54 -1.81
C GLU A 240 -3.08 20.66 -1.87
N LYS A 241 -3.50 20.31 -3.10
CA LYS A 241 -4.69 19.46 -3.31
C LYS A 241 -4.49 18.02 -2.80
N ASP A 242 -3.25 17.58 -2.67
CA ASP A 242 -2.84 16.27 -2.14
C ASP A 242 -2.61 16.30 -0.63
N ASP A 243 -3.03 17.37 0.04
CA ASP A 243 -2.85 17.61 1.47
C ASP A 243 -1.37 17.67 1.92
N SER A 244 -0.43 17.80 1.00
CA SER A 244 0.96 18.10 1.33
C SER A 244 1.13 19.56 1.77
N LEU A 245 1.99 19.79 2.77
CA LEU A 245 2.29 21.13 3.26
C LEU A 245 3.22 21.83 2.26
N ILE A 246 2.80 22.98 1.73
CA ILE A 246 3.60 23.78 0.80
C ILE A 246 4.82 24.31 1.54
N PRO A 247 6.06 24.09 1.05
CA PRO A 247 7.26 24.69 1.61
C PRO A 247 7.13 26.21 1.72
N TYR A 248 7.51 26.77 2.86
CA TYR A 248 7.38 28.20 3.10
C TYR A 248 8.44 28.73 4.06
N LYS A 249 8.65 30.04 3.99
CA LYS A 249 9.43 30.80 4.96
C LYS A 249 8.65 31.99 5.48
N ILE A 250 8.91 32.36 6.73
CA ILE A 250 8.31 33.53 7.37
C ILE A 250 9.36 34.61 7.46
N ILE A 251 9.13 35.72 6.77
CA ILE A 251 10.03 36.87 6.82
C ILE A 251 9.46 38.01 7.65
N PHE A 252 10.32 38.80 8.27
CA PHE A 252 9.96 40.02 8.99
C PHE A 252 10.99 41.13 8.73
N GLY A 253 10.54 42.39 8.83
CA GLY A 253 11.41 43.54 8.57
C GLY A 253 12.01 43.52 7.16
N ILE A 254 13.30 43.86 7.06
CA ILE A 254 14.05 43.88 5.80
C ILE A 254 14.77 42.53 5.66
N ASN A 255 14.13 41.56 5.01
CA ASN A 255 14.68 40.25 4.66
C ASN A 255 15.21 39.39 5.83
N ASN A 256 14.72 39.59 7.06
CA ASN A 256 15.04 38.66 8.15
C ASN A 256 14.10 37.48 8.09
N GLU A 257 14.64 36.28 8.22
CA GLU A 257 13.87 35.04 8.34
C GLU A 257 13.61 34.73 9.80
N LEU A 258 12.38 34.32 10.11
CA LEU A 258 11.99 33.85 11.43
C LEU A 258 12.54 32.44 11.64
N LEU A 259 13.15 32.18 12.79
CA LEU A 259 13.62 30.88 13.21
C LEU A 259 12.67 30.29 14.25
N ARG A 260 12.29 29.03 14.08
CA ARG A 260 11.24 28.36 14.87
C ARG A 260 11.57 28.23 16.37
N ASN A 261 12.79 27.80 16.68
CA ASN A 261 13.23 27.44 18.04
C ASN A 261 14.07 28.54 18.71
N VAL A 262 13.83 29.80 18.35
CA VAL A 262 14.54 30.94 18.93
C VAL A 262 13.51 31.92 19.49
N PRO A 263 13.70 32.46 20.70
CA PRO A 263 12.83 33.47 21.26
C PRO A 263 12.70 34.69 20.34
N LEU A 264 11.51 35.29 20.27
CA LEU A 264 11.27 36.45 19.40
C LEU A 264 12.20 37.62 19.73
N VAL A 265 12.48 37.85 21.02
CA VAL A 265 13.38 38.92 21.48
C VAL A 265 14.81 38.75 20.97
N ASP A 266 15.31 37.52 20.92
CA ASP A 266 16.68 37.19 20.47
C ASP A 266 16.84 37.35 18.96
N GLN A 267 15.74 37.20 18.21
CA GLN A 267 15.66 37.48 16.78
C GLN A 267 15.52 38.98 16.46
N GLY A 268 15.55 39.85 17.49
CA GLY A 268 15.45 41.31 17.34
C GLY A 268 14.02 41.84 17.26
N ILE A 269 13.02 41.02 17.56
CA ILE A 269 11.60 41.43 17.56
C ILE A 269 11.28 42.00 18.95
N LYS A 270 11.25 43.33 19.05
CA LYS A 270 11.02 44.05 20.33
C LYS A 270 9.65 44.73 20.43
N SER A 271 8.94 44.83 19.31
CA SER A 271 7.67 45.57 19.20
C SER A 271 6.75 44.91 18.20
N ARG A 272 5.60 45.56 17.95
CA ARG A 272 4.66 45.13 16.90
C ARG A 272 5.40 44.93 15.59
N ASN A 273 5.28 43.72 15.03
CA ASN A 273 5.91 43.36 13.77
C ASN A 273 4.89 42.71 12.83
N MET A 274 5.17 42.84 11.54
CA MET A 274 4.45 42.13 10.49
C MET A 274 5.35 41.01 9.97
N PHE A 275 4.83 39.80 10.06
CA PHE A 275 5.38 38.60 9.47
C PHE A 275 4.71 38.38 8.12
N LYS A 276 5.48 38.14 7.07
CA LYS A 276 4.97 37.80 5.75
C LYS A 276 5.38 36.37 5.44
N VAL A 277 4.39 35.54 5.13
CA VAL A 277 4.60 34.16 4.70
C VAL A 277 4.89 34.17 3.20
N LEU A 278 6.02 33.59 2.80
CA LEU A 278 6.40 33.39 1.41
C LEU A 278 6.41 31.90 1.13
N LEU A 279 5.71 31.48 0.08
CA LEU A 279 5.78 30.12 -0.45
C LEU A 279 7.07 29.98 -1.27
N GLU A 280 7.69 28.81 -1.20
CA GLU A 280 8.91 28.47 -1.96
C GLU A 280 8.61 27.67 -3.23
#